data_AF-A0A972L1D4-F1
#
_entry.id   AF-A0A972L1D4-F1
#
_cell.length_a   1.000
_cell.length_b   1.000
_cell.length_c   1.000
_cell.angle_alpha   90.00
_cell.angle_beta   90.00
_cell.angle_gamma   90.00
#
_symmetry.space_group_name_H-M   'P 1'
#
loop_
_entity.id
_entity.type
_entity.pdbx_description
1 polymer ?
#
loop_
_entity_poly.entity_id
_entity_poly.type
_entity_poly.pdbx_seq_one_letter_code
_entity_poly.pdbx_strand_id
1 'polypeptide(L)'
;MKQIINLLIIFTISLNVVLGQGTREVTVGNQVGTLPGEININPDGSATYSIPINSLPGRAGLEPKLALVYNSLEGDGSLGIGWSISGMQSITRGSTNLYFEDAIDGVDFDNNDRFFLNGERLLKIGDHEYRTEQESHLKIVESGFAGTGP
;
A
#
# COMPACT_ATOMS: atom_id res chain seq x y z
N MET A 1 -6.44 -28.83 69.77
CA MET A 1 -5.10 -28.83 69.14
C MET A 1 -5.09 -29.38 67.71
N LYS A 2 -5.79 -30.49 67.39
CA LYS A 2 -5.78 -31.08 66.02
C LYS A 2 -6.39 -30.21 64.90
N GLN A 3 -7.44 -29.41 65.17
CA GLN A 3 -8.05 -28.53 64.15
C GLN A 3 -7.17 -27.31 63.78
N ILE A 4 -6.41 -26.77 64.73
CA ILE A 4 -5.52 -25.61 64.49
C ILE A 4 -4.33 -26.03 63.61
N ILE A 5 -3.84 -27.25 63.77
CA ILE A 5 -2.74 -27.81 62.97
C ILE A 5 -3.17 -28.04 61.50
N ASN A 6 -4.38 -28.58 61.27
CA ASN A 6 -4.90 -28.75 59.90
C ASN A 6 -5.13 -27.40 59.19
N LEU A 7 -5.59 -26.38 59.91
CA LEU A 7 -5.79 -25.04 59.34
C LEU A 7 -4.45 -24.39 58.96
N LEU A 8 -3.40 -24.60 59.76
CA LEU A 8 -2.06 -24.07 59.50
C LEU A 8 -1.35 -24.76 58.31
N ILE A 9 -1.57 -26.06 58.14
CA ILE A 9 -1.03 -26.83 57.00
C ILE A 9 -1.73 -26.46 55.69
N ILE A 10 -3.06 -26.28 55.70
CA ILE A 10 -3.81 -25.84 54.52
C ILE A 10 -3.39 -24.42 54.13
N PHE A 11 -3.19 -23.52 55.10
CA PHE A 11 -2.77 -22.15 54.84
C PHE A 11 -1.35 -22.08 54.22
N THR A 12 -0.43 -22.93 54.67
CA THR A 12 0.94 -22.98 54.12
C THR A 12 1.01 -23.62 52.74
N ILE A 13 0.21 -24.64 52.43
CA ILE A 13 0.13 -25.23 51.09
C ILE A 13 -0.50 -24.23 50.10
N SER A 14 -1.57 -23.54 50.50
CA SER A 14 -2.23 -22.50 49.71
C SER A 14 -1.30 -21.34 49.37
N LEU A 15 -0.46 -20.94 50.34
CA LEU A 15 0.48 -19.83 50.17
C LEU A 15 1.58 -20.14 49.14
N ASN A 16 2.04 -21.40 49.07
CA ASN A 16 3.04 -21.81 48.08
C ASN A 16 2.44 -22.03 46.68
N VAL A 17 1.18 -22.48 46.57
CA VAL A 17 0.49 -22.63 45.28
C VAL A 17 0.20 -21.28 44.62
N VAL A 18 -0.04 -20.23 45.40
CA VAL A 18 -0.21 -18.85 44.89
C VAL A 18 1.11 -18.23 44.43
N LEU A 19 2.25 -18.59 45.05
CA LEU A 19 3.58 -18.09 44.67
C LEU A 19 4.25 -18.89 43.54
N GLY A 20 3.71 -20.06 43.17
CA GLY A 20 4.29 -20.97 42.16
C GLY A 20 3.66 -20.87 40.77
N GLN A 21 2.63 -20.06 40.56
CA GLN A 21 2.13 -19.79 39.22
C GLN A 21 3.00 -18.71 38.61
N GLY A 22 3.95 -19.12 37.76
CA GLY A 22 4.58 -18.20 36.84
C GLY A 22 3.49 -17.54 36.02
N THR A 23 3.14 -16.30 36.38
CA THR A 23 2.45 -15.42 35.46
C THR A 23 3.36 -15.34 34.24
N ARG A 24 2.93 -15.95 33.13
CA ARG A 24 3.43 -15.48 31.84
C ARG A 24 2.85 -14.08 31.72
N GLU A 25 3.53 -13.10 32.30
CA GLU A 25 3.37 -11.75 31.86
C GLU A 25 3.64 -11.81 30.36
N VAL A 26 2.59 -11.60 29.56
CA VAL A 26 2.81 -11.06 28.23
C VAL A 26 3.57 -9.79 28.53
N THR A 27 4.87 -9.80 28.28
CA THR A 27 5.69 -8.59 28.32
C THR A 27 5.13 -7.69 27.22
N VAL A 28 4.08 -6.92 27.55
CA VAL A 28 3.61 -5.76 26.78
C VAL A 28 4.66 -4.68 27.00
N GLY A 29 5.87 -4.94 26.51
CA GLY A 29 7.09 -4.25 26.91
C GLY A 29 8.25 -4.51 25.96
N ASN A 30 8.14 -5.49 25.06
CA ASN A 30 8.80 -5.31 23.78
C ASN A 30 7.99 -4.26 23.04
N GLN A 31 8.55 -3.05 22.95
CA GLN A 31 8.15 -2.10 21.93
C GLN A 31 8.27 -2.84 20.60
N VAL A 32 7.16 -3.41 20.12
CA VAL A 32 7.05 -3.82 18.73
C VAL A 32 7.12 -2.49 17.99
N GLY A 33 8.28 -2.21 17.38
CA GLY A 33 8.50 -0.93 16.72
C GLY A 33 7.31 -0.64 15.81
N THR A 34 6.71 0.53 15.95
CA THR A 34 5.72 0.98 14.97
C THR A 34 6.50 1.37 13.74
N LEU A 35 6.08 0.90 12.55
CA LEU A 35 6.58 1.51 11.33
C LEU A 35 6.19 3.01 11.38
N PRO A 36 7.07 3.92 10.96
CA PRO A 36 6.81 5.36 10.98
C PRO A 36 5.75 5.69 9.91
N GLY A 37 4.48 5.43 10.20
CA GLY A 37 3.38 5.65 9.29
C GLY A 37 2.65 6.96 9.60
N GLU A 38 2.39 7.75 8.57
CA GLU A 38 1.64 9.01 8.67
C GLU A 38 0.19 8.81 8.22
N ILE A 39 -0.75 9.37 8.97
CA ILE A 39 -2.18 9.37 8.64
C ILE A 39 -2.60 10.77 8.17
N ASN A 40 -3.43 10.84 7.12
CA ASN A 40 -4.01 12.08 6.64
C ASN A 40 -5.47 11.87 6.20
N ILE A 41 -6.24 12.95 6.10
CA ILE A 41 -7.59 12.96 5.55
C ILE A 41 -7.60 13.96 4.40
N ASN A 42 -7.84 13.47 3.20
CA ASN A 42 -7.85 14.28 2.00
C ASN A 42 -9.12 15.15 1.92
N PRO A 43 -9.10 16.24 1.11
CA PRO A 43 -10.28 17.08 0.90
C PRO A 43 -11.49 16.36 0.29
N ASP A 44 -11.28 15.23 -0.39
CA ASP A 44 -12.34 14.37 -0.92
C ASP A 44 -12.98 13.45 0.15
N GLY A 45 -12.50 13.51 1.40
CA GLY A 45 -12.95 12.70 2.53
C GLY A 45 -12.29 11.33 2.64
N SER A 46 -11.33 10.99 1.77
CA SER A 46 -10.58 9.74 1.89
C SER A 46 -9.60 9.77 3.08
N ALA A 47 -9.53 8.66 3.81
CA ALA A 47 -8.49 8.42 4.80
C ALA A 47 -7.26 7.82 4.11
N THR A 48 -6.09 8.42 4.33
CA THR A 48 -4.83 7.95 3.76
C THR A 48 -3.83 7.57 4.84
N TYR A 49 -3.00 6.57 4.54
CA TYR A 49 -1.92 6.13 5.42
C TYR A 49 -0.66 5.86 4.59
N SER A 50 0.50 6.39 4.98
CA SER A 50 1.75 6.21 4.25
C SER A 50 2.83 5.63 5.16
N ILE A 51 3.45 4.53 4.74
CA ILE A 51 4.55 3.88 5.43
C ILE A 51 5.79 3.91 4.51
N PRO A 52 6.80 4.74 4.79
CA PRO A 52 7.99 4.82 3.96
C PRO A 52 8.78 3.51 4.03
N ILE A 53 9.27 3.07 2.87
CA ILE A 53 10.19 1.95 2.76
C ILE A 53 11.59 2.54 2.78
N ASN A 54 12.32 2.30 3.88
CA ASN A 54 13.71 2.72 3.98
C ASN A 54 14.54 1.99 2.93
N SER A 55 15.13 2.72 2.00
CA SER A 55 16.07 2.17 1.05
C SER A 55 17.49 2.63 1.38
N LEU A 56 18.48 1.89 0.91
CA LEU A 56 19.87 2.26 1.16
C LEU A 56 20.24 3.43 0.24
N PRO A 57 21.00 4.43 0.74
CA PRO A 57 21.44 5.54 -0.10
C PRO A 57 22.27 4.99 -1.25
N GLY A 58 21.83 5.26 -2.48
CA GLY A 58 22.58 4.87 -3.67
C GLY A 58 23.80 5.76 -3.89
N ARG A 59 24.57 5.42 -4.93
CA ARG A 59 25.76 6.20 -5.31
C ARG A 59 25.34 7.63 -5.64
N ALA A 60 26.12 8.60 -5.16
CA ALA A 60 25.86 10.03 -5.31
C ALA A 60 24.50 10.51 -4.74
N GLY A 61 23.92 9.79 -3.76
CA GLY A 61 22.67 10.20 -3.11
C GLY A 61 21.42 9.94 -3.95
N LEU A 62 21.54 9.18 -5.05
CA LEU A 62 20.39 8.71 -5.81
C LEU A 62 19.73 7.56 -5.05
N GLU A 63 18.57 7.82 -4.46
CA GLU A 63 17.80 6.85 -3.69
C GLU A 63 16.36 6.75 -4.23
N PRO A 64 15.82 5.54 -4.46
CA PRO A 64 14.41 5.38 -4.79
C PRO A 64 13.54 5.68 -3.56
N LYS A 65 12.65 6.66 -3.67
CA LYS A 65 11.66 6.94 -2.62
C LYS A 65 10.45 6.04 -2.84
N LEU A 66 10.32 5.01 -2.02
CA LEU A 66 9.20 4.08 -2.04
C LEU A 66 8.43 4.16 -0.72
N ALA A 67 7.11 3.99 -0.78
CA ALA A 67 6.28 3.86 0.42
C ALA A 67 5.06 2.98 0.13
N LEU A 68 4.60 2.23 1.14
CA LEU A 68 3.30 1.59 1.13
C LEU A 68 2.26 2.69 1.39
N VAL A 69 1.29 2.83 0.51
CA VAL A 69 0.25 3.85 0.64
C VAL A 69 -1.11 3.17 0.69
N TYR A 70 -1.96 3.68 1.57
CA TYR A 70 -3.36 3.32 1.68
C TYR A 70 -4.23 4.52 1.35
N ASN A 71 -5.32 4.30 0.63
CA ASN A 71 -6.40 5.25 0.42
C ASN A 71 -7.74 4.52 0.51
N SER A 72 -8.62 4.97 1.40
CA SER A 72 -9.93 4.34 1.64
C SER A 72 -10.92 4.43 0.47
N LEU A 73 -10.68 5.31 -0.50
CA LEU A 73 -11.49 5.45 -1.72
C LEU A 73 -10.81 4.83 -2.95
N GLU A 74 -9.58 4.32 -2.81
CA GLU A 74 -8.88 3.64 -3.90
C GLU A 74 -9.41 2.21 -4.04
N GLY A 75 -9.55 1.76 -5.29
CA GLY A 75 -10.00 0.41 -5.62
C GLY A 75 -8.89 -0.64 -5.46
N ASP A 76 -8.81 -1.56 -6.42
CA ASP A 76 -7.75 -2.58 -6.43
C ASP A 76 -6.38 -1.94 -6.72
N GLY A 77 -5.52 -1.92 -5.71
CA GLY A 77 -4.11 -1.55 -5.84
C GLY A 77 -3.20 -2.77 -5.95
N SER A 78 -1.91 -2.53 -6.20
CA SER A 78 -0.90 -3.60 -6.39
C SER A 78 -0.72 -4.53 -5.18
N LEU A 79 -1.16 -4.09 -3.99
CA LEU A 79 -1.05 -4.82 -2.73
C LEU A 79 -2.43 -5.21 -2.16
N GLY A 80 -3.50 -4.99 -2.94
CA GLY A 80 -4.88 -5.25 -2.55
C GLY A 80 -5.74 -3.99 -2.55
N ILE A 81 -7.01 -4.15 -2.18
CA ILE A 81 -7.98 -3.05 -2.14
C ILE A 81 -7.50 -1.95 -1.20
N GLY A 82 -7.47 -0.73 -1.73
CA GLY A 82 -7.04 0.47 -1.02
C GLY A 82 -5.54 0.55 -0.76
N TRP A 83 -4.72 -0.44 -1.11
CA TRP A 83 -3.27 -0.45 -0.88
C TRP A 83 -2.47 -0.51 -2.17
N SER A 84 -1.54 0.43 -2.33
CA SER A 84 -0.61 0.47 -3.43
C SER A 84 0.82 0.79 -2.96
N ILE A 85 1.79 0.65 -3.86
CA ILE A 85 3.18 1.05 -3.63
C ILE A 85 3.47 2.34 -4.39
N SER A 86 3.82 3.39 -3.66
CA SER A 86 4.21 4.68 -4.24
C SER A 86 5.66 4.65 -4.73
N GLY A 87 5.97 5.53 -5.69
CA GLY A 87 7.30 5.65 -6.29
C GLY A 87 7.55 4.68 -7.46
N MET A 88 6.60 3.80 -7.74
CA MET A 88 6.54 3.04 -8.98
C MET A 88 5.69 3.78 -10.01
N GLN A 89 6.09 3.70 -11.28
CA GLN A 89 5.28 4.18 -12.39
C GLN A 89 4.64 2.98 -13.08
N SER A 90 3.37 3.09 -13.43
CA SER A 90 2.65 2.05 -14.16
C SER A 90 1.94 2.65 -15.37
N ILE A 91 1.94 1.86 -16.45
CA ILE A 91 1.10 2.12 -17.62
C ILE A 91 -0.07 1.15 -17.53
N THR A 92 -1.28 1.68 -17.64
CA THR A 92 -2.53 0.92 -17.65
C THR A 92 -3.32 1.19 -18.93
N ARG A 93 -4.19 0.26 -19.29
CA ARG A 93 -5.21 0.49 -20.32
C ARG A 93 -6.43 1.13 -19.70
N GLY A 94 -7.09 2.01 -20.44
CA GLY A 94 -8.33 2.65 -20.05
C GLY A 94 -9.25 2.86 -21.25
N SER A 95 -10.52 3.12 -20.93
CA SER A 95 -11.62 3.32 -21.87
C SER A 95 -11.43 4.56 -22.75
N THR A 96 -12.07 4.57 -23.91
CA THR A 96 -12.23 5.80 -24.71
C THR A 96 -13.28 6.72 -24.08
N ASN A 97 -13.32 7.99 -24.51
CA ASN A 97 -14.39 8.89 -24.10
C ASN A 97 -14.85 9.79 -25.26
N LEU A 98 -16.02 10.39 -25.10
CA LEU A 98 -16.61 11.27 -26.13
C LEU A 98 -15.74 12.50 -26.45
N TYR A 99 -14.96 12.99 -25.48
CA TYR A 99 -14.18 14.21 -25.68
C TYR A 99 -12.99 14.00 -26.64
N PHE A 100 -12.34 12.84 -26.57
CA PHE A 100 -11.16 12.54 -27.40
C PHE A 100 -11.47 11.66 -28.62
N GLU A 101 -12.43 10.74 -28.52
CA GLU A 101 -12.72 9.74 -29.57
C GLU A 101 -14.13 9.83 -30.17
N ASP A 102 -15.00 10.72 -29.68
CA ASP A 102 -16.43 10.73 -30.01
C ASP A 102 -17.13 9.37 -29.77
N ALA A 103 -16.52 8.49 -28.97
CA ALA A 103 -16.99 7.13 -28.69
C ALA A 103 -16.73 6.75 -27.23
N ILE A 104 -17.65 5.98 -26.64
CA ILE A 104 -17.48 5.37 -25.32
C ILE A 104 -17.32 3.88 -25.52
N ASP A 105 -16.14 3.37 -25.16
CA ASP A 105 -15.81 1.96 -25.24
C ASP A 105 -15.04 1.52 -23.99
N GLY A 106 -15.31 0.29 -23.55
CA GLY A 106 -14.68 -0.31 -22.37
C GLY A 106 -13.28 -0.81 -22.68
N VAL A 107 -12.58 -1.29 -21.64
CA VAL A 107 -11.29 -1.98 -21.85
C VAL A 107 -11.57 -3.42 -22.26
N ASP A 108 -11.23 -3.79 -23.49
CA ASP A 108 -11.42 -5.15 -24.03
C ASP A 108 -10.15 -5.74 -24.69
N PHE A 109 -9.00 -5.10 -24.50
CA PHE A 109 -7.68 -5.54 -24.99
C PHE A 109 -7.54 -5.52 -26.51
N ASP A 110 -8.09 -4.49 -27.14
CA ASP A 110 -7.98 -4.23 -28.57
C ASP A 110 -7.14 -2.98 -28.88
N ASN A 111 -7.17 -2.54 -30.15
CA ASN A 111 -6.41 -1.37 -30.64
C ASN A 111 -7.09 -0.02 -30.33
N ASN A 112 -8.31 -0.06 -29.80
CA ASN A 112 -9.12 1.10 -29.48
C ASN A 112 -8.94 1.55 -28.02
N ASP A 113 -8.41 0.66 -27.17
CA ASP A 113 -7.94 1.01 -25.83
C ASP A 113 -7.01 2.23 -25.80
N ARG A 114 -6.97 2.90 -24.64
CA ARG A 114 -6.11 4.07 -24.41
C ARG A 114 -5.14 3.80 -23.29
N PHE A 115 -3.96 4.40 -23.34
CA PHE A 115 -2.98 4.25 -22.27
C PHE A 115 -3.07 5.37 -21.25
N PHE A 116 -2.81 5.01 -20.00
CA PHE A 116 -2.76 5.93 -18.88
C PHE A 116 -1.44 5.69 -18.13
N LEU A 117 -0.73 6.76 -17.80
CA LEU A 117 0.44 6.75 -16.94
C LEU A 117 0.00 7.18 -15.54
N ASN A 118 0.06 6.27 -14.56
CA ASN A 118 -0.36 6.53 -13.17
C ASN A 118 -1.79 7.11 -13.06
N GLY A 119 -2.70 6.70 -13.95
CA GLY A 119 -4.07 7.21 -14.02
C GLY A 119 -4.26 8.47 -14.85
N GLU A 120 -3.20 9.08 -15.37
CA GLU A 120 -3.27 10.21 -16.30
C GLU A 120 -3.23 9.72 -17.75
N ARG A 121 -4.14 10.22 -18.58
CA ARG A 121 -4.25 9.81 -19.98
C ARG A 121 -3.01 10.15 -20.79
N LEU A 122 -2.58 9.21 -21.64
CA LEU A 122 -1.53 9.42 -22.62
C LEU A 122 -2.12 9.73 -24.01
N LEU A 123 -1.63 10.81 -24.61
CA LEU A 123 -1.95 11.28 -25.95
C LEU A 123 -0.82 10.90 -26.89
N LYS A 124 -1.15 10.19 -27.98
CA LYS A 124 -0.21 9.82 -29.04
C LYS A 124 0.12 11.06 -29.87
N ILE A 125 1.39 11.45 -29.93
CA ILE A 125 1.88 12.63 -30.66
C ILE A 125 2.78 12.28 -31.85
N GLY A 126 3.13 11.00 -32.00
CA GLY A 126 3.92 10.47 -33.10
C GLY A 126 3.71 8.97 -33.23
N ASP A 127 4.54 8.31 -34.05
CA ASP A 127 4.34 6.90 -34.41
C ASP A 127 4.39 5.98 -33.17
N HIS A 128 5.34 6.23 -32.27
CA HIS A 128 5.56 5.47 -31.03
C HIS A 128 5.72 6.39 -29.82
N GLU A 129 5.29 7.65 -29.92
CA GLU A 129 5.59 8.67 -28.91
C GLU A 129 4.32 9.26 -28.30
N TYR A 130 4.32 9.33 -26.96
CA TYR A 130 3.19 9.75 -26.16
C TYR A 130 3.56 10.91 -25.22
N ARG A 131 2.56 11.69 -24.84
CA ARG A 131 2.61 12.73 -23.79
C ARG A 131 1.43 12.59 -22.86
N THR A 132 1.57 13.05 -21.63
CA THR A 132 0.47 13.15 -20.69
C THR A 132 -0.49 14.26 -21.12
N GLU A 133 -1.78 14.11 -20.81
CA GLU A 133 -2.81 15.11 -21.12
C GLU A 133 -2.49 16.46 -20.48
N GLN A 134 -2.09 16.46 -19.21
CA GLN A 134 -1.46 17.59 -18.56
C GLN A 134 0.06 17.49 -18.72
N GLU A 135 0.69 18.53 -19.26
CA GLU A 135 2.13 18.51 -19.58
C GLU A 135 2.99 18.21 -18.35
N SER A 136 3.78 17.12 -18.43
CA SER A 136 4.66 16.63 -17.37
C SER A 136 6.16 16.67 -17.72
N HIS A 137 6.52 17.14 -18.94
CA HIS A 137 7.87 17.08 -19.50
C HIS A 137 8.47 15.66 -19.64
N LEU A 138 7.63 14.63 -19.48
CA LEU A 138 8.01 13.25 -19.71
C LEU A 138 7.96 12.92 -21.20
N LYS A 139 8.95 12.15 -21.65
CA LYS A 139 8.92 11.48 -22.96
C LYS A 139 8.56 10.03 -22.76
N ILE A 140 7.39 9.63 -23.25
CA ILE A 140 6.93 8.24 -23.22
C ILE A 140 7.05 7.67 -24.63
N VAL A 141 7.71 6.51 -24.75
CA VAL A 141 7.92 5.83 -26.03
C VAL A 141 7.46 4.38 -25.91
N GLU A 142 6.63 3.97 -26.86
CA GLU A 142 6.19 2.58 -27.00
C GLU A 142 7.34 1.73 -27.54
N SER A 143 7.55 0.55 -26.95
CA SER A 143 8.58 -0.38 -27.38
C SER A 143 8.09 -1.82 -27.29
N GLY A 144 8.23 -2.56 -28.39
CA GLY A 144 7.85 -3.97 -28.46
C GLY A 144 6.35 -4.16 -28.72
N PHE A 145 5.87 -5.40 -28.57
CA PHE A 145 4.48 -5.78 -28.80
C PHE A 145 4.01 -6.64 -27.63
N ALA A 146 2.91 -6.26 -26.99
CA ALA A 146 2.31 -7.00 -25.88
C ALA A 146 0.78 -7.08 -26.07
N GLY A 147 0.31 -8.22 -26.59
CA GLY A 147 -1.10 -8.43 -26.94
C GLY A 147 -1.52 -7.62 -28.17
N THR A 148 -2.83 -7.56 -28.44
CA THR A 148 -3.41 -6.65 -29.42
C THR A 148 -3.71 -5.32 -28.73
N GLY A 149 -3.13 -4.23 -29.19
CA GLY A 149 -3.39 -2.88 -28.70
C GLY A 149 -2.44 -1.85 -29.28
N PRO A 150 -2.74 -0.55 -29.09
CA PRO A 150 -2.01 0.54 -29.75
C PRO A 150 -0.60 0.77 -29.18
#